data_AF-A0A1M4M5P0-F1
#
_entry.id   AF-A0A1M4M5P0-F1
#
_cell.length_a   1.000
_cell.length_b   1.000
_cell.length_c   1.000
_cell.angle_alpha   90.00
_cell.angle_beta   90.00
_cell.angle_gamma   90.00
#
_symmetry.space_group_name_H-M   'P 1'
#
loop_
_entity.id
_entity.type
_entity.pdbx_description
1 polymer ?
#
loop_
_entity_poly.entity_id
_entity_poly.type
_entity_poly.pdbx_seq_one_letter_code
_entity_poly.pdbx_strand_id
1 'polypeptide(L)'
;MMDMKGKPKSRNKLSKLDKYKDEIIEKLQIEGVKVKAVYEYFVDKECDVGTNSNFNKYIKNNNLKPISKTKGHPKFETPPGKQAQADWKEDLKLISKYNEEFIINVFTYKLGNSRYCHFEYKKHRTQQDVFDSLIKAFKKTGGIPKEILLII
;
A
#
# COMPACT_ATOMS: atom_id res chain seq x y z
N MET A 1 -6.82 14.01 60.36
CA MET A 1 -6.53 13.48 59.01
C MET A 1 -5.76 14.56 58.26
N MET A 2 -4.58 14.23 57.72
CA MET A 2 -3.76 15.19 56.95
C MET A 2 -4.23 15.22 55.49
N ASP A 3 -4.73 16.37 55.04
CA ASP A 3 -5.13 16.61 53.65
C ASP A 3 -3.89 16.73 52.75
N MET A 4 -3.53 15.65 52.04
CA MET A 4 -2.58 15.73 50.93
C MET A 4 -3.26 16.38 49.71
N LYS A 5 -3.07 17.68 49.52
CA LYS A 5 -3.35 18.35 48.24
C LYS A 5 -2.44 17.76 47.16
N GLY A 6 -3.02 17.00 46.22
CA GLY A 6 -2.31 16.44 45.07
C GLY A 6 -1.65 17.54 44.22
N LYS A 7 -0.39 17.32 43.82
CA LYS A 7 0.37 18.24 42.95
C LYS A 7 -0.39 18.46 41.63
N PRO A 8 -0.39 19.68 41.06
CA PRO A 8 -1.08 19.96 39.80
C PRO A 8 -0.61 19.04 38.67
N LYS A 9 -1.57 18.48 37.93
CA LYS A 9 -1.36 17.42 36.91
C LYS A 9 -0.58 17.87 35.66
N SER A 10 -0.44 19.16 35.40
CA SER A 10 0.30 19.67 34.24
C SER A 10 1.34 20.71 34.66
N ARG A 11 2.61 20.40 34.43
CA ARG A 11 3.64 21.45 34.34
C ARG A 11 3.51 22.09 32.96
N ASN A 12 3.32 23.40 32.93
CA ASN A 12 3.43 24.18 31.69
C ASN A 12 4.92 24.29 31.34
N LYS A 13 5.51 23.17 30.88
CA LYS A 13 6.93 23.08 30.53
C LYS A 13 7.05 23.09 29.02
N LEU A 14 7.81 24.05 28.51
CA LEU A 14 8.21 24.11 27.11
C LEU A 14 8.91 22.79 26.72
N SER A 15 8.47 22.23 25.60
CA SER A 15 9.07 21.05 25.01
C SER A 15 10.44 21.41 24.45
N LYS A 16 11.41 20.50 24.55
CA LYS A 16 12.69 20.65 23.84
C LYS A 16 12.52 20.78 22.33
N LEU A 17 11.40 20.30 21.79
CA LEU A 17 11.07 20.36 20.36
C LEU A 17 10.44 21.69 19.94
N ASP A 18 10.09 22.57 20.87
CA ASP A 18 9.49 23.87 20.55
C ASP A 18 10.46 24.73 19.72
N LYS A 19 11.78 24.60 19.94
CA LYS A 19 12.82 25.28 19.15
C LYS A 19 12.85 24.90 17.66
N TYR A 20 12.33 23.72 17.31
CA TYR A 20 12.32 23.21 15.94
C TYR A 20 10.91 23.20 15.34
N LYS A 21 9.93 23.80 16.02
CA LYS A 21 8.51 23.66 15.66
C LYS A 21 8.21 24.08 14.22
N ASP A 22 8.74 25.22 13.80
CA ASP A 22 8.49 25.76 12.46
C ASP A 22 9.11 24.89 11.37
N GLU A 23 10.35 24.45 11.55
CA GLU A 23 11.04 23.53 10.62
C GLU A 23 10.35 22.15 10.57
N ILE A 24 9.84 21.65 11.71
CA ILE A 24 9.04 20.42 11.76
C ILE A 24 7.76 20.59 10.92
N ILE A 25 7.07 21.73 11.04
CA ILE A 25 5.85 22.01 10.27
C ILE A 25 6.17 22.05 8.77
N GLU A 26 7.21 22.78 8.37
CA GLU A 26 7.63 22.90 6.97
C GLU A 26 7.93 21.52 6.36
N LYS A 27 8.68 20.67 7.06
CA LYS A 27 9.00 19.31 6.58
C LYS A 27 7.79 18.38 6.54
N LEU A 28 6.84 18.54 7.46
CA LEU A 28 5.61 17.77 7.47
C LEU A 28 4.64 18.19 6.35
N GLN A 29 4.75 19.41 5.81
CA GLN A 29 3.93 19.87 4.69
C GLN A 29 4.34 19.28 3.34
N ILE A 30 5.54 18.70 3.23
CA ILE A 30 5.99 18.02 2.03
C ILE A 30 5.07 16.82 1.74
N GLU A 31 4.49 16.79 0.55
CA GLU A 31 3.53 15.75 0.16
C GLU A 31 4.16 14.35 0.25
N GLY A 32 3.45 13.41 0.89
CA GLY A 32 3.88 12.02 1.04
C GLY A 32 4.95 11.77 2.12
N VAL A 33 5.45 12.81 2.81
CA VAL A 33 6.46 12.63 3.85
C VAL A 33 5.89 11.98 5.10
N LYS A 34 6.57 10.95 5.58
CA LYS A 34 6.25 10.27 6.86
C LYS A 34 6.91 11.03 8.01
N VAL A 35 6.22 11.10 9.15
CA VAL A 35 6.77 11.66 10.41
C VAL A 35 8.14 11.07 10.76
N LYS A 36 8.36 9.76 10.51
CA LYS A 36 9.64 9.10 10.74
C LYS A 36 10.78 9.70 9.89
N ALA A 37 10.51 10.05 8.64
CA ALA A 37 11.51 10.67 7.77
C ALA A 37 11.90 12.07 8.27
N VAL A 38 10.93 12.84 8.78
CA VAL A 38 11.22 14.13 9.42
C VAL A 38 12.05 13.93 10.69
N TYR A 39 11.75 12.93 11.51
CA TYR A 39 12.56 12.59 12.69
C TYR A 39 14.00 12.24 12.32
N GLU A 40 14.20 11.35 11.33
CA GLU A 40 15.51 10.94 10.83
C GLU A 40 16.31 12.14 10.29
N TYR A 41 15.67 13.05 9.57
CA TYR A 41 16.29 14.30 9.12
C TYR A 41 16.88 15.14 10.26
N PHE A 42 16.20 15.25 11.40
CA PHE A 42 16.74 15.96 12.57
C PHE A 42 17.84 15.17 13.29
N VAL A 43 17.78 13.84 13.28
CA VAL A 43 18.84 12.99 13.83
C VAL A 43 20.12 13.12 12.98
N ASP A 44 20.01 13.12 11.66
CA ASP A 44 21.14 13.29 10.73
C ASP A 44 21.78 14.68 10.85
N LYS A 45 21.00 15.69 11.24
CA LYS A 45 21.48 17.04 11.58
C LYS A 45 22.07 17.15 12.99
N GLU A 46 22.27 16.05 13.71
CA GLU A 46 22.75 16.01 15.09
C GLU A 46 21.91 16.86 16.08
N CYS A 47 20.64 17.08 15.78
CA CYS A 47 19.75 17.86 16.64
C CYS A 47 19.25 17.02 17.83
N ASP A 48 19.26 17.59 19.04
CA ASP A 48 18.62 16.96 20.21
C ASP A 48 17.09 17.03 20.09
N VAL A 49 16.51 16.05 19.40
CA VAL A 49 15.06 15.85 19.21
C VAL A 49 14.50 14.70 20.06
N GLY A 50 15.33 14.10 20.91
CA GLY A 50 14.97 12.97 21.77
C GLY A 50 14.62 11.71 20.97
N THR A 51 13.78 10.85 21.54
CA THR A 51 13.39 9.59 20.90
C THR A 51 12.27 9.78 19.89
N ASN A 52 12.20 8.91 18.88
CA ASN A 52 11.11 8.88 17.90
C ASN A 52 9.71 8.86 18.56
N SER A 53 9.55 8.15 19.69
CA SER A 53 8.29 8.11 20.44
C SER A 53 7.91 9.47 21.03
N ASN A 54 8.89 10.21 21.58
CA ASN A 54 8.67 11.56 22.12
C ASN A 54 8.36 12.56 20.99
N PHE A 55 9.05 12.43 19.85
CA PHE A 55 8.82 13.24 18.66
C PHE A 55 7.40 13.04 18.09
N ASN A 56 6.96 11.79 17.94
CA ASN A 56 5.59 11.47 17.52
C ASN A 56 4.54 11.99 18.51
N LYS A 57 4.80 11.87 19.82
CA LYS A 57 3.92 12.38 20.87
C LYS A 57 3.81 13.90 20.81
N TYR A 58 4.91 14.60 20.56
CA TYR A 58 4.93 16.05 20.39
C TYR A 58 4.11 16.50 19.18
N ILE A 59 4.30 15.87 18.02
CA ILE A 59 3.52 16.15 16.81
C ILE A 59 2.02 15.92 17.05
N LYS A 60 1.66 14.84 17.74
CA LYS A 60 0.26 14.52 18.09
C LYS A 60 -0.34 15.56 19.04
N ASN A 61 0.36 15.91 20.11
CA ASN A 61 -0.13 16.84 21.13
C ASN A 61 -0.27 18.28 20.60
N ASN A 62 0.53 18.65 19.60
CA ASN A 62 0.49 19.97 18.97
C ASN A 62 -0.32 20.01 17.67
N ASN A 63 -1.00 18.92 17.30
CA ASN A 63 -1.78 18.80 16.06
C ASN A 63 -1.00 19.21 14.79
N LEU A 64 0.28 18.85 14.71
CA LEU A 64 1.16 19.27 13.60
C LEU A 64 1.07 18.39 12.34
N LYS A 65 0.27 17.31 12.38
CA LYS A 65 0.08 16.47 11.19
C LYS A 65 -0.80 17.19 10.17
N PRO A 66 -0.40 17.25 8.89
CA PRO A 66 -1.30 17.67 7.84
C PRO A 66 -2.53 16.77 7.81
N ILE A 67 -3.69 17.35 7.58
CA ILE A 67 -4.92 16.59 7.35
C ILE A 67 -4.74 15.83 6.03
N SER A 68 -4.38 14.57 6.13
CA SER A 68 -4.28 13.65 5.00
C SER A 68 -5.65 13.53 4.33
N LYS A 69 -5.82 14.15 3.16
CA LYS A 69 -6.97 13.90 2.27
C LYS A 69 -6.80 12.58 1.52
N THR A 70 -6.43 11.50 2.22
CA THR A 70 -6.53 10.16 1.62
C THR A 70 -8.01 9.82 1.52
N LYS A 71 -8.63 10.15 0.39
CA LYS A 71 -9.84 9.47 -0.07
C LYS A 71 -9.42 8.02 -0.29
N GLY A 72 -9.55 7.19 0.75
CA GLY A 72 -9.35 5.76 0.59
C GLY A 72 -10.29 5.29 -0.51
N HIS A 73 -9.76 4.64 -1.55
CA HIS A 73 -10.59 3.99 -2.55
C HIS A 73 -11.39 2.91 -1.82
N PRO A 74 -12.73 3.03 -1.71
CA PRO A 74 -13.53 1.99 -1.06
C PRO A 74 -13.30 0.67 -1.79
N LYS A 75 -12.96 -0.38 -1.04
CA LYS A 75 -12.82 -1.71 -1.62
C LYS A 75 -14.19 -2.16 -2.07
N PHE A 76 -14.38 -2.34 -3.38
CA PHE A 76 -15.62 -2.87 -3.92
C PHE A 76 -15.65 -4.39 -3.64
N GLU A 77 -16.35 -4.79 -2.58
CA GLU A 77 -16.59 -6.20 -2.30
C GLU A 77 -17.58 -6.75 -3.32
N THR A 78 -17.10 -7.68 -4.15
CA THR A 78 -17.89 -8.30 -5.20
C THR A 78 -18.47 -9.62 -4.67
N PRO A 79 -19.78 -9.92 -4.83
CA PRO A 79 -20.32 -11.23 -4.50
C PRO A 79 -19.62 -12.36 -5.26
N PRO A 80 -19.63 -13.60 -4.73
CA PRO A 80 -19.06 -14.76 -5.44
C PRO A 80 -19.71 -14.91 -6.83
N GLY A 81 -18.89 -15.19 -7.85
CA GLY A 81 -19.37 -15.39 -9.22
C GLY A 81 -19.89 -14.12 -9.93
N LYS A 82 -19.87 -12.94 -9.30
CA LYS A 82 -20.30 -11.71 -9.99
C LYS A 82 -19.28 -11.28 -11.04
N GLN A 83 -18.01 -11.20 -10.68
CA GLN A 83 -16.98 -10.62 -11.55
C GLN A 83 -15.64 -11.34 -11.43
N ALA A 84 -14.91 -11.39 -12.53
CA ALA A 84 -13.49 -11.70 -12.57
C ALA A 84 -12.72 -10.62 -13.36
N GLN A 85 -11.43 -10.48 -13.06
CA GLN A 85 -10.50 -9.64 -13.79
C GLN A 85 -9.57 -10.55 -14.60
N ALA A 86 -9.39 -10.24 -15.88
CA ALA A 86 -8.46 -10.91 -16.76
C ALA A 86 -7.44 -9.90 -17.29
N ASP A 87 -6.18 -10.31 -17.37
CA ASP A 87 -5.06 -9.45 -17.78
C ASP A 87 -3.96 -10.31 -18.42
N TRP A 88 -3.14 -9.72 -19.28
CA TRP A 88 -2.00 -10.35 -19.93
C TRP A 88 -0.69 -9.78 -19.41
N LYS A 89 0.20 -10.66 -18.95
CA LYS A 89 1.62 -10.33 -18.81
C LYS A 89 2.36 -10.79 -20.06
N GLU A 90 2.86 -9.81 -20.80
CA GLU A 90 3.36 -10.02 -22.15
C GLU A 90 4.88 -10.12 -22.21
N ASP A 91 5.37 -10.78 -23.27
CA ASP A 91 6.77 -10.79 -23.71
C ASP A 91 7.80 -11.09 -22.61
N LEU A 92 7.45 -12.02 -21.71
CA LEU A 92 8.34 -12.46 -20.64
C LEU A 92 9.45 -13.32 -21.25
N LYS A 93 10.68 -12.83 -21.12
CA LYS A 93 11.90 -13.53 -21.53
C LYS A 93 12.32 -14.51 -20.45
N LEU A 94 12.41 -15.78 -20.81
CA LEU A 94 12.96 -16.85 -20.00
C LEU A 94 14.21 -17.39 -20.68
N ILE A 95 15.25 -17.65 -19.89
CA ILE A 95 16.49 -18.28 -20.38
C ILE A 95 16.53 -19.70 -19.81
N SER A 96 16.65 -20.70 -20.68
CA SER A 96 16.79 -22.09 -20.21
C SER A 96 18.18 -22.36 -19.65
N LYS A 97 18.34 -23.51 -18.99
CA LYS A 97 19.65 -24.01 -18.55
C LYS A 97 20.64 -24.24 -19.71
N TYR A 98 20.17 -24.26 -20.96
CA TYR A 98 20.98 -24.38 -22.17
C TYR A 98 21.25 -23.02 -22.84
N ASN A 99 20.95 -21.91 -22.16
CA ASN A 99 21.12 -20.55 -22.64
C ASN A 99 20.27 -20.19 -23.88
N GLU A 100 19.13 -20.86 -24.03
CA GLU A 100 18.14 -20.54 -25.07
C GLU A 100 17.11 -19.56 -24.52
N GLU A 101 16.79 -18.51 -25.30
CA GLU A 101 15.79 -17.50 -24.96
C GLU A 101 14.40 -17.92 -25.45
N PHE A 102 13.42 -17.91 -24.54
CA PHE A 102 12.01 -18.16 -24.82
C PHE A 102 11.21 -16.94 -24.44
N ILE A 103 10.34 -16.52 -25.35
CA ILE A 103 9.36 -15.46 -25.08
C ILE A 103 8.03 -16.14 -24.81
N ILE A 104 7.47 -15.87 -23.63
CA ILE A 104 6.16 -16.38 -23.23
C ILE A 104 5.24 -15.24 -22.83
N ASN A 105 3.94 -15.49 -22.95
CA ASN A 105 2.88 -14.63 -22.44
C ASN A 105 2.15 -15.38 -21.34
N VAL A 106 1.69 -14.67 -20.32
CA VAL A 106 0.93 -15.23 -19.21
C VAL A 106 -0.43 -14.56 -19.15
N PHE A 107 -1.47 -15.34 -19.42
CA PHE A 107 -2.84 -14.93 -19.15
C PHE A 107 -3.11 -15.09 -17.65
N THR A 108 -3.65 -14.06 -17.04
CA THR A 108 -4.02 -14.04 -15.63
C THR A 108 -5.53 -13.90 -15.52
N TYR A 109 -6.13 -14.66 -14.60
CA TYR A 109 -7.55 -14.60 -14.30
C TYR A 109 -7.73 -14.55 -12.79
N LYS A 110 -8.47 -13.55 -12.29
CA LYS A 110 -8.65 -13.29 -10.87
C LYS A 110 -10.10 -13.09 -10.49
N LEU A 111 -10.62 -13.91 -9.60
CA LEU A 111 -11.98 -13.74 -9.08
C LEU A 111 -12.07 -12.47 -8.21
N GLY A 112 -13.12 -11.66 -8.43
CA GLY A 112 -13.35 -10.41 -7.70
C GLY A 112 -13.50 -10.63 -6.19
N ASN A 113 -14.32 -11.61 -5.81
CA ASN A 113 -14.59 -11.95 -4.41
C ASN A 113 -13.40 -12.64 -3.71
N SER A 114 -13.14 -13.90 -4.07
CA SER A 114 -12.15 -14.74 -3.38
C SER A 114 -10.70 -14.31 -3.62
N ARG A 115 -10.47 -13.41 -4.59
CA ARG A 115 -9.14 -13.01 -5.09
C ARG A 115 -8.30 -14.19 -5.60
N TYR A 116 -8.91 -15.35 -5.80
CA TYR A 116 -8.26 -16.52 -6.38
C TYR A 116 -7.71 -16.20 -7.76
N CYS A 117 -6.44 -16.52 -7.99
CA CYS A 117 -5.75 -16.31 -9.25
C CYS A 117 -5.53 -17.63 -9.97
N HIS A 118 -5.79 -17.64 -11.28
CA HIS A 118 -5.44 -18.70 -12.21
C HIS A 118 -4.52 -18.13 -13.29
N PHE A 119 -3.54 -18.91 -13.73
CA PHE A 119 -2.53 -18.48 -14.70
C PHE A 119 -2.42 -19.50 -15.84
N GLU A 120 -2.36 -19.01 -17.07
CA GLU A 120 -2.16 -19.82 -18.26
C GLU A 120 -1.00 -19.28 -19.09
N TYR A 121 -0.04 -20.15 -19.38
CA TYR A 121 1.11 -19.82 -20.21
C TYR A 121 0.76 -20.04 -21.69
N LYS A 122 1.03 -19.03 -22.51
CA LYS A 122 0.78 -19.07 -23.95
C LYS A 122 1.96 -18.52 -24.73
N LYS A 123 2.24 -19.13 -25.88
CA LYS A 123 3.28 -18.63 -26.80
C LYS A 123 2.83 -17.37 -27.53
N HIS A 124 1.54 -17.30 -27.85
CA HIS A 124 0.92 -16.19 -28.57
C HIS A 124 -0.25 -15.60 -27.77
N ARG A 125 -0.75 -14.44 -28.21
CA ARG A 125 -1.89 -13.72 -27.63
C ARG A 125 -3.04 -13.64 -28.62
N THR A 126 -3.30 -14.73 -29.35
CA THR A 126 -4.40 -14.76 -30.30
C THR A 126 -5.75 -14.76 -29.57
N GLN A 127 -6.83 -14.43 -30.28
CA GLN A 127 -8.18 -14.54 -29.72
C GLN A 127 -8.48 -15.97 -29.25
N GLN A 128 -7.99 -16.99 -29.98
CA GLN A 128 -8.12 -18.38 -29.56
C GLN A 128 -7.41 -18.65 -28.23
N ASP A 129 -6.22 -18.06 -28.03
CA ASP A 129 -5.50 -18.20 -26.76
C ASP A 129 -6.26 -17.60 -25.58
N VAL A 130 -6.96 -16.48 -25.79
CA VAL A 130 -7.85 -15.88 -24.78
C VAL A 130 -8.99 -16.84 -24.44
N PHE A 131 -9.71 -17.35 -25.44
CA PHE A 131 -10.83 -18.27 -25.21
C PHE A 131 -10.39 -19.56 -24.51
N ASP A 132 -9.30 -20.18 -24.95
CA ASP A 132 -8.75 -21.37 -24.31
C ASP A 132 -8.41 -21.11 -22.84
N SER A 133 -7.79 -19.96 -22.56
CA SER A 133 -7.35 -19.62 -21.21
C SER A 133 -8.53 -19.35 -20.28
N LEU A 134 -9.58 -18.69 -20.80
CA LEU A 134 -10.85 -18.50 -20.08
C LEU A 134 -11.55 -19.83 -19.80
N ILE A 135 -11.63 -20.73 -20.78
CA ILE A 135 -12.25 -22.06 -20.60
C ILE A 135 -11.53 -22.84 -19.49
N LYS A 136 -10.20 -22.84 -19.49
CA LYS A 136 -9.41 -23.50 -18.44
C LYS A 136 -9.63 -22.84 -17.07
N ALA A 137 -9.65 -21.52 -17.02
CA ALA A 137 -9.94 -20.78 -15.79
C ALA A 137 -11.33 -21.16 -15.22
N PHE A 138 -12.37 -21.19 -16.05
CA PHE A 138 -13.72 -21.57 -15.62
C PHE A 138 -13.82 -23.00 -15.13
N LYS A 139 -13.15 -23.94 -15.82
CA LYS A 139 -13.05 -25.33 -15.36
C LYS A 139 -12.34 -25.41 -14.01
N LYS A 140 -11.27 -24.62 -13.82
CA LYS A 140 -10.52 -24.59 -12.55
C LYS A 140 -11.33 -23.99 -11.40
N THR A 141 -12.10 -22.94 -11.66
CA THR A 141 -12.94 -22.29 -10.65
C THR A 141 -14.29 -22.97 -10.43
N GLY A 142 -14.64 -23.96 -11.26
CA GLY A 142 -15.92 -24.68 -11.16
C GLY A 142 -17.13 -23.82 -11.54
N GLY A 143 -16.94 -22.76 -12.33
CA GLY A 143 -18.01 -21.84 -12.67
C GLY A 143 -17.56 -20.65 -13.52
N ILE A 144 -18.53 -19.97 -14.12
CA ILE A 144 -18.35 -18.82 -15.02
C ILE A 144 -18.88 -17.56 -14.31
N PRO A 145 -18.08 -16.49 -14.17
CA PRO A 145 -18.54 -15.25 -13.59
C PRO A 145 -19.50 -14.52 -14.54
N LYS A 146 -20.41 -13.69 -14.00
CA LYS A 146 -21.34 -12.90 -14.82
C LYS A 146 -20.61 -11.86 -15.69
N GLU A 147 -19.53 -11.31 -15.18
CA GLU A 147 -18.76 -10.25 -15.83
C GLU A 147 -17.26 -10.58 -15.80
N ILE A 148 -16.58 -10.28 -16.90
CA ILE A 148 -15.12 -10.32 -16.98
C ILE A 148 -14.63 -8.94 -17.36
N LEU A 149 -13.79 -8.36 -16.50
CA LEU A 149 -13.09 -7.13 -16.80
C LEU A 149 -11.75 -7.48 -17.41
N LEU A 150 -11.59 -7.17 -18.69
CA LEU A 150 -10.31 -7.24 -19.38
C LEU A 150 -9.55 -5.94 -19.12
N ILE A 151 -8.37 -6.06 -18.54
CA ILE A 151 -7.41 -4.97 -18.42
C ILE A 151 -6.43 -5.16 -19.57
N ILE A 152 -6.32 -4.13 -20.41
CA ILE A 152 -5.41 -4.01 -21.57
C ILE A 152 -4.53 -2.79 -21.34
#